data_AF-A0A0K9P6T1-F1
#
_entry.id   AF-A0A0K9P6T1-F1
#
_cell.length_a   1.000
_cell.length_b   1.000
_cell.length_c   1.000
_cell.angle_alpha   90.00
_cell.angle_beta   90.00
_cell.angle_gamma   90.00
#
_symmetry.space_group_name_H-M   'P 1'
#
loop_
_entity.id
_entity.type
_entity.pdbx_description
1 polymer ?
#
loop_
_entity_poly.entity_id
_entity_poly.type
_entity_poly.pdbx_seq_one_letter_code
_entity_poly.pdbx_strand_id
1 'polypeptide(L)' 'MVRDAFGAVAVIAIVFGISMPAVFAKAPAPAPINHGNSIDQGIAYMLMLVALVLTYLIHPMNASSSFKLF' A
#
# COMPACT_ATOMS: atom_id res chain seq x y z
N MET A 1 2.67 -9.05 -64.04
CA MET A 1 3.10 -7.81 -63.36
C MET A 1 2.25 -7.49 -62.12
N VAL A 2 0.94 -7.19 -62.24
CA VAL A 2 0.11 -6.81 -61.06
C VAL A 2 -0.12 -7.95 -60.05
N ARG A 3 -0.30 -9.19 -60.54
CA ARG A 3 -0.47 -10.39 -59.70
C ARG A 3 0.78 -10.74 -58.89
N ASP A 4 1.95 -10.54 -59.52
CA ASP A 4 3.26 -10.84 -58.91
C ASP A 4 3.61 -9.82 -57.82
N ALA A 5 3.29 -8.54 -58.07
CA ALA A 5 3.42 -7.48 -57.08
C ALA A 5 2.49 -7.69 -55.87
N PHE A 6 1.25 -8.13 -56.09
CA PHE A 6 0.32 -8.45 -55.01
C PHE A 6 0.81 -9.60 -54.13
N GLY A 7 1.37 -10.65 -54.75
CA GLY A 7 1.98 -11.77 -54.04
C GLY A 7 3.16 -11.34 -53.17
N ALA A 8 4.05 -10.49 -53.70
CA ALA A 8 5.19 -9.97 -52.95
C ALA A 8 4.76 -9.12 -51.74
N VAL A 9 3.77 -8.24 -51.91
CA VAL A 9 3.22 -7.40 -50.84
C VAL A 9 2.57 -8.26 -49.74
N ALA A 10 1.83 -9.31 -50.12
CA ALA A 10 1.20 -10.22 -49.16
C ALA A 10 2.25 -10.95 -48.30
N VAL A 11 3.33 -11.44 -48.91
CA VAL A 11 4.41 -12.12 -48.19
C VAL A 11 5.10 -11.16 -47.21
N ILE A 12 5.39 -9.92 -47.64
CA ILE A 12 6.01 -8.90 -46.79
C ILE A 12 5.11 -8.57 -45.59
N ALA A 13 3.80 -8.39 -45.82
CA ALA A 13 2.84 -8.10 -44.76
C ALA A 13 2.74 -9.24 -43.72
N ILE A 14 2.78 -10.49 -44.17
CA ILE A 14 2.75 -11.67 -43.29
C ILE A 14 4.02 -11.75 -42.45
N VAL A 15 5.20 -11.59 -43.07
CA VAL A 15 6.48 -11.60 -42.36
C VAL A 15 6.52 -10.50 -41.30
N PHE A 16 6.07 -9.29 -41.66
CA PHE A 16 6.00 -8.16 -40.74
C PHE A 16 5.04 -8.44 -39.58
N GLY A 17 3.84 -8.94 -39.86
CA GLY A 17 2.85 -9.27 -38.83
C GLY A 17 3.30 -10.35 -37.84
N ILE A 18 4.04 -11.37 -38.31
CA ILE A 18 4.57 -12.44 -37.44
C ILE A 18 5.76 -11.93 -36.61
N SER A 19 6.58 -11.03 -37.16
CA SER A 19 7.75 -10.48 -36.48
C SER A 19 7.41 -9.43 -35.42
N MET A 20 6.20 -8.86 -35.46
CA MET A 20 5.77 -7.82 -34.52
C MET A 20 5.35 -8.44 -33.19
N PRO A 21 6.03 -8.10 -32.07
CA PRO A 21 5.64 -8.60 -30.76
C PRO A 21 4.28 -8.03 -30.36
N ALA A 22 3.32 -8.92 -30.06
CA ALA A 22 2.04 -8.51 -29.51
C ALA A 22 2.23 -8.00 -28.08
N VAL A 23 2.07 -6.69 -27.87
CA VAL A 23 2.06 -6.11 -26.53
C VAL A 23 0.62 -6.16 -26.01
N PHE A 24 0.37 -7.11 -25.10
CA PHE A 24 -0.86 -7.10 -24.31
C PHE A 24 -0.67 -6.15 -23.13
N ALA A 25 -1.59 -5.19 -22.96
CA ALA A 25 -1.58 -4.33 -21.79
C ALA A 25 -1.78 -5.19 -20.53
N LYS A 26 -0.77 -5.22 -19.66
CA LYS A 26 -0.87 -5.86 -18.36
C LYS A 26 -1.61 -4.92 -17.42
N ALA A 27 -2.65 -5.42 -16.75
CA ALA A 27 -3.35 -4.65 -15.73
C ALA A 27 -2.34 -4.16 -14.65
N PRO A 28 -2.52 -2.93 -14.11
CA PRO A 28 -1.68 -2.44 -13.03
C PRO A 28 -1.61 -3.45 -11.89
N ALA A 29 -0.41 -3.68 -11.36
CA ALA A 29 -0.25 -4.53 -10.19
C ALA A 29 -1.06 -3.94 -9.01
N PRO A 30 -1.74 -4.77 -8.19
CA PRO A 30 -2.41 -4.31 -6.99
C PRO A 30 -1.43 -3.56 -6.08
N ALA A 31 -1.90 -2.48 -5.45
CA ALA A 31 -1.10 -1.74 -4.49
C ALA A 31 -0.64 -2.65 -3.34
N PRO A 32 0.55 -2.43 -2.76
CA PRO A 32 1.00 -3.17 -1.58
C PRO A 32 0.00 -3.04 -0.44
N ILE A 33 -0.44 -4.17 0.12
CA ILE A 33 -1.33 -4.17 1.29
C ILE A 33 -0.45 -3.97 2.54
N ASN A 34 -0.59 -2.81 3.19
CA ASN A 34 0.28 -2.43 4.31
C ASN A 34 -0.29 -2.95 5.65
N HIS A 35 -0.07 -4.24 5.95
CA HIS A 35 -0.54 -4.89 7.19
C HIS A 35 0.31 -4.57 8.44
N GLY A 36 1.46 -3.89 8.31
CA GLY A 36 2.40 -3.69 9.42
C GLY A 36 1.92 -2.72 10.51
N ASN A 37 1.00 -1.80 10.19
CA ASN A 37 0.67 -0.69 11.10
C ASN A 37 -0.34 -1.06 12.20
N SER A 38 -1.04 -2.20 12.12
CA SER A 38 -2.10 -2.51 13.10
C SER A 38 -1.54 -2.88 14.47
N ILE A 39 -0.37 -3.55 14.53
CA ILE A 39 0.30 -3.89 15.78
C ILE A 39 0.83 -2.62 16.44
N ASP A 40 1.52 -1.77 15.67
CA ASP A 40 2.07 -0.51 16.17
C ASP A 40 0.96 0.44 16.66
N GLN A 41 -0.16 0.51 15.94
CA GLN A 41 -1.33 1.30 16.34
C GLN A 41 -2.00 0.75 17.62
N GLY A 42 -2.07 -0.58 17.76
CA GLY A 42 -2.56 -1.21 18.99
C GLY A 42 -1.70 -0.87 20.20
N ILE A 43 -0.38 -0.96 20.07
CA ILE A 43 0.57 -0.57 21.12
C ILE A 43 0.43 0.93 21.41
N ALA A 44 0.30 1.78 20.39
CA ALA A 44 0.11 3.22 20.56
C ALA A 44 -1.15 3.54 21.37
N TYR A 45 -2.29 2.90 21.08
CA TYR A 45 -3.51 3.08 21.88
C TYR A 45 -3.36 2.57 23.30
N MET A 46 -2.70 1.43 23.51
CA MET A 46 -2.43 0.90 24.86
C MET A 46 -1.56 1.87 25.67
N LEU A 47 -0.49 2.40 25.08
CA LEU A 47 0.36 3.40 25.72
C LEU A 47 -0.41 4.70 26.02
N MET A 48 -1.27 5.15 25.10
CA MET A 48 -2.14 6.31 25.31
C MET A 48 -3.10 6.09 26.50
N LEU A 49 -3.73 4.91 26.60
CA LEU A 49 -4.61 4.60 27.73
C LEU A 49 -3.84 4.48 29.05
N VAL A 50 -2.67 3.83 29.04
CA VAL A 50 -1.80 3.76 30.22
C VAL A 50 -1.41 5.16 30.70
N ALA A 51 -1.02 6.05 29.79
CA ALA A 51 -0.69 7.44 30.11
C ALA A 51 -1.90 8.20 30.68
N LEU A 52 -3.09 8.00 30.09
CA LEU A 52 -4.32 8.62 30.56
C LEU A 52 -4.70 8.16 31.98
N VAL A 53 -4.58 6.86 32.25
CA VAL A 53 -4.81 6.28 33.58
C VAL A 53 -3.78 6.82 34.57
N LEU A 54 -2.48 6.78 34.24
CA LEU A 54 -1.42 7.29 35.11
C LEU A 54 -1.64 8.76 35.47
N THR A 55 -1.93 9.61 34.49
CA THR A 55 -2.20 11.03 34.75
C THR A 55 -3.45 11.26 35.58
N TYR A 56 -4.53 10.49 35.33
CA TYR A 56 -5.74 10.56 36.14
C TYR A 56 -5.52 10.09 37.58
N LEU A 57 -4.69 9.07 37.82
CA LEU A 57 -4.40 8.53 39.14
C LEU A 57 -3.43 9.42 39.93
N ILE A 58 -2.41 9.99 39.29
CA ILE A 58 -1.45 10.88 39.95
C ILE A 58 -2.13 12.18 40.42
N HIS A 59 -3.18 12.64 39.75
CA HIS A 59 -3.91 13.86 40.10
C HIS A 59 -4.50 13.87 41.53
N PRO A 60 -5.35 12.89 41.94
CA PRO A 60 -5.87 12.79 43.31
C PRO A 60 -4.81 12.28 44.30
N MET A 61 -3.85 11.47 43.86
CA MET A 61 -2.77 10.99 44.75
C MET A 61 -1.88 12.16 45.23
N ASN A 62 -1.49 13.08 44.34
CA ASN A 62 -0.76 14.29 44.72
C ASN A 62 -1.59 15.26 45.58
N ALA A 63 -2.91 15.34 45.33
CA ALA A 63 -3.80 16.15 46.16
C ALA A 63 -3.92 15.56 47.59
N SER A 64 -4.18 14.25 47.69
CA SER A 64 -4.33 13.55 48.97
C SER A 64 -3.05 13.53 49.81
N SER A 65 -1.87 13.38 49.20
CA SER A 65 -0.60 13.47 49.92
C SER A 65 -0.38 14.87 50.52
N SER A 66 -0.86 15.92 49.85
CA SER A 66 -0.78 17.30 50.35
C SER A 66 -1.71 17.53 51.53
N PHE A 67 -2.95 17.01 51.50
CA PHE A 67 -3.88 17.07 52.64
C PHE A 67 -3.40 16.30 53.87
N LYS A 68 -2.54 15.30 53.70
CA LYS A 68 -2.00 14.48 54.80
C LYS A 68 -0.77 15.09 55.49
N LEU A 69 -0.21 16.17 54.92
CA LEU A 69 1.00 16.86 55.40
C LEU A 69 0.69 18.14 56.19
N PHE A 70 -0.59 18.50 56.37
CA PHE A 70 -1.08 19.58 57.23
C PHE A 70 -1.96 19.02 58.34
#